data_AF-A0A2V9NI55-F1
#
_entry.id   AF-A0A2V9NI55-F1
#
_cell.length_a   1.000
_cell.length_b   1.000
_cell.length_c   1.000
_cell.angle_alpha   90.00
_cell.angle_beta   90.00
_cell.angle_gamma   90.00
#
_symmetry.space_group_name_H-M   'P 1'
#
loop_
_entity.id
_entity.type
_entity.pdbx_description
1 polymer ?
#
loop_
_entity_poly.entity_id
_entity_poly.type
_entity_poly.pdbx_seq_one_letter_code
_entity_poly.pdbx_strand_id
1 'polypeptide(L)'
;MFVIWEPMLPTDWFRPSRLVQRRISDPRAVQFWDKHHLVAKELRTHLSDWRAECCSRDGILWDVVAIYPKDARWDSAPAFIDGPVVHATPDAARQLSELSRGSR
;
A
#
# COMPACT_ATOMS: atom_id res chain seq x y z
N MET A 1 11.82 1.44 6.61
CA MET A 1 10.46 1.28 6.06
C MET A 1 9.94 2.67 5.75
N PHE A 2 9.25 2.85 4.62
CA PHE A 2 8.59 4.13 4.31
C PHE A 2 7.09 4.00 4.57
N VAL A 3 6.51 5.06 5.12
CA VAL A 3 5.05 5.19 5.24
C VAL A 3 4.67 6.45 4.50
N ILE A 4 3.82 6.30 3.49
CA ILE A 4 3.31 7.41 2.70
C ILE A 4 1.87 7.62 3.12
N TRP A 5 1.58 8.80 3.64
CA TRP A 5 0.22 9.23 3.94
C TRP A 5 -0.33 10.03 2.77
N GLU A 6 -1.55 9.74 2.37
CA GLU A 6 -2.23 10.36 1.24
C GLU A 6 -3.66 10.76 1.62
N PRO A 7 -4.26 11.81 1.02
CA PRO A 7 -5.61 12.25 1.33
C PRO A 7 -6.68 11.36 0.65
N MET A 8 -7.31 10.44 1.38
CA MET A 8 -8.26 9.47 0.78
C MET A 8 -9.72 9.89 0.90
N LEU A 9 -10.04 10.70 1.90
CA LEU A 9 -11.37 11.23 2.14
C LEU A 9 -11.45 12.71 1.74
N PRO A 10 -12.63 13.22 1.34
CA PRO A 10 -12.83 14.65 1.06
C PRO A 10 -12.47 15.58 2.22
N THR A 11 -12.32 15.04 3.42
CA THR A 11 -11.96 15.75 4.66
C THR A 11 -10.47 15.70 4.99
N ASP A 12 -9.64 14.99 4.23
CA ASP A 12 -8.21 14.83 4.49
C ASP A 12 -7.40 16.01 3.93
N TRP A 13 -7.65 17.22 4.42
CA TRP A 13 -7.03 18.43 3.86
C TRP A 13 -5.58 18.65 4.27
N PHE A 14 -5.13 18.00 5.34
CA PHE A 14 -3.84 18.25 5.95
C PHE A 14 -3.10 16.94 6.20
N ARG A 15 -1.77 17.03 6.23
CA ARG A 15 -0.89 15.95 6.66
C ARG A 15 -1.32 15.40 8.03
N PRO A 16 -1.10 14.10 8.30
CA PRO A 16 -1.45 13.50 9.57
C PRO A 16 -0.77 14.21 10.74
N SER A 17 -1.50 14.40 11.83
CA SER A 17 -0.95 14.98 13.06
C SER A 17 0.11 14.06 13.69
N ARG A 18 0.90 14.60 14.63
CA ARG A 18 1.86 13.78 15.41
C ARG A 18 1.19 12.62 16.13
N LEU A 19 -0.06 12.79 16.58
CA LEU A 19 -0.82 11.72 17.26
C LEU A 19 -1.18 10.58 16.31
N VAL A 20 -1.55 10.90 15.07
CA VAL A 20 -1.83 9.88 14.04
C VAL A 20 -0.55 9.15 13.64
N GLN A 21 0.53 9.88 13.37
CA GLN A 21 1.83 9.29 13.00
C GLN A 21 2.37 8.35 14.09
N ARG A 22 2.11 8.62 15.38
CA ARG A 22 2.49 7.77 16.51
C ARG A 22 1.80 6.40 16.56
N ARG A 23 0.73 6.18 15.78
CA ARG A 23 0.11 4.86 15.64
C ARG A 23 1.05 3.85 14.98
N ILE A 24 2.03 4.34 14.22
CA ILE A 24 3.12 3.54 13.66
C ILE A 24 4.30 3.68 14.60
N SER A 25 4.52 2.64 15.41
CA SER A 25 5.53 2.64 16.48
C SER A 25 6.91 2.13 16.06
N ASP A 26 7.06 1.56 14.86
CA ASP A 26 8.35 1.05 14.38
C ASP A 26 9.35 2.21 14.21
N PRO A 27 10.47 2.25 14.97
CA PRO A 27 11.42 3.36 14.92
C PRO A 27 12.18 3.45 13.58
N ARG A 28 12.11 2.42 12.74
CA ARG A 28 12.71 2.40 11.39
C ARG A 28 11.77 2.96 10.32
N ALA A 29 10.56 3.38 10.71
CA ALA A 29 9.59 4.00 9.81
C ALA A 29 9.93 5.48 9.59
N VAL A 30 10.12 5.87 8.33
CA VAL A 30 10.18 7.28 7.91
C VAL A 30 8.86 7.62 7.22
N GLN A 31 8.16 8.62 7.73
CA GLN A 31 6.79 8.95 7.30
C GLN A 31 6.77 10.23 6.45
N PHE A 32 6.07 10.19 5.31
CA PHE A 32 5.93 11.29 4.36
C PHE A 32 4.47 11.63 4.09
N TRP A 33 4.23 12.86 3.66
CA TRP A 33 2.92 13.32 3.20
C TRP A 33 2.94 13.51 1.69
N ASP A 34 2.12 12.74 0.98
CA ASP A 34 1.92 12.83 -0.45
C ASP A 34 0.50 13.35 -0.75
N LYS A 35 0.37 14.68 -0.74
CA LYS A 35 -0.90 15.36 -1.03
C LYS A 35 -1.40 15.16 -2.47
N HIS A 36 -0.57 14.66 -3.37
CA HIS A 36 -0.83 14.65 -4.81
C HIS A 36 -0.98 13.25 -5.38
N HIS A 37 -0.97 12.23 -4.53
CA HIS A 37 -1.11 10.82 -4.88
C HIS A 37 -0.07 10.34 -5.90
N LEU A 38 1.17 10.84 -5.81
CA LEU A 38 2.24 10.43 -6.71
C LEU A 38 2.45 8.93 -6.65
N VAL A 39 2.54 8.36 -5.44
CA VAL A 39 2.80 6.92 -5.27
C VAL A 39 1.61 6.08 -5.72
N ALA A 40 0.37 6.43 -5.32
CA ALA A 40 -0.81 5.69 -5.75
C ALA A 40 -1.07 5.74 -7.26
N LYS A 41 -0.80 6.87 -7.94
CA LYS A 41 -0.91 6.99 -9.40
C LYS A 41 0.11 6.11 -10.13
N GLU A 42 1.33 6.06 -9.61
CA GLU A 42 2.38 5.23 -10.17
C GLU A 42 2.05 3.74 -10.00
N LEU A 43 1.59 3.34 -8.81
CA LEU A 43 1.10 1.98 -8.58
C LEU A 43 -0.03 1.61 -9.56
N ARG A 44 -0.97 2.52 -9.83
CA ARG A 44 -2.05 2.29 -10.80
C ARG A 44 -1.50 2.00 -12.20
N THR A 45 -0.44 2.70 -12.60
CA THR A 45 0.22 2.49 -13.90
C THR A 45 0.86 1.11 -13.96
N HIS A 46 1.58 0.71 -12.91
CA HIS A 46 2.26 -0.59 -12.83
C HIS A 46 1.27 -1.76 -12.75
N LEU A 47 0.10 -1.53 -12.16
CA LEU A 47 -0.96 -2.50 -11.95
C LEU A 47 -2.12 -2.27 -12.92
N SER A 48 -1.82 -1.79 -14.14
CA SER A 48 -2.82 -1.47 -15.17
C SER A 48 -3.76 -2.65 -15.45
N ASP A 49 -3.18 -3.85 -15.47
CA ASP A 49 -3.80 -5.10 -15.85
C ASP A 49 -4.57 -5.76 -14.69
N TRP A 50 -4.22 -5.39 -13.45
CA TRP A 50 -4.98 -5.84 -12.29
C TRP A 50 -6.31 -5.10 -12.23
N ARG A 51 -7.40 -5.87 -12.26
CA ARG A 51 -8.77 -5.37 -12.23
C ARG A 51 -9.48 -5.94 -11.02
N ALA A 52 -9.67 -5.11 -10.00
CA ALA A 52 -10.64 -5.37 -8.95
C ALA A 52 -11.83 -4.41 -9.12
N GLU A 53 -13.04 -4.92 -8.98
CA GLU A 53 -14.27 -4.13 -9.07
C GLU A 53 -14.39 -3.07 -7.97
N CYS A 54 -13.68 -3.27 -6.86
CA CYS A 54 -13.88 -2.54 -5.60
C CYS A 54 -12.94 -1.36 -5.37
N CYS A 55 -11.75 -1.38 -5.96
CA CYS A 55 -10.60 -0.86 -5.23
C CYS A 55 -9.87 0.25 -6.01
N SER A 56 -10.68 1.14 -6.58
CA SER A 56 -10.21 2.36 -7.23
C SER A 56 -11.20 3.50 -7.02
N ARG A 57 -10.67 4.72 -6.90
CA ARG A 57 -11.45 5.95 -6.83
C ARG A 57 -10.73 7.03 -7.61
N ASP A 58 -11.43 7.75 -8.48
CA ASP A 58 -10.86 8.87 -9.25
C ASP A 58 -9.53 8.54 -9.97
N GLY A 59 -9.38 7.29 -10.42
CA GLY A 59 -8.19 6.82 -11.13
C GLY A 59 -6.98 6.48 -10.26
N ILE A 60 -7.10 6.51 -8.93
CA ILE A 60 -6.08 6.00 -8.00
C ILE A 60 -6.53 4.65 -7.42
N LEU A 61 -5.56 3.75 -7.20
CA LEU A 61 -5.82 2.52 -6.45
C LEU A 61 -6.03 2.88 -4.98
N TRP A 62 -7.14 2.42 -4.41
CA TRP A 62 -7.48 2.60 -3.00
C TRP A 62 -7.97 1.25 -2.46
N ASP A 63 -7.60 0.95 -1.22
CA ASP A 63 -8.06 -0.19 -0.45
C ASP A 63 -7.50 -1.50 -1.02
N VAL A 64 -6.23 -1.44 -1.40
CA VAL A 64 -5.47 -2.52 -2.00
C VAL A 64 -4.31 -2.86 -1.11
N VAL A 65 -4.02 -4.15 -0.99
CA VAL A 65 -2.76 -4.65 -0.48
C VAL A 65 -2.01 -5.32 -1.63
N ALA A 66 -0.76 -4.92 -1.84
CA ALA A 66 0.14 -5.56 -2.79
C ALA A 66 1.43 -5.96 -2.07
N ILE A 67 1.84 -7.21 -2.20
CA ILE A 67 3.05 -7.77 -1.57
C ILE A 67 4.05 -8.11 -2.66
N TYR A 68 5.24 -7.56 -2.53
CA TYR A 68 6.36 -7.79 -3.43
C TYR A 68 7.42 -8.66 -2.72
N PRO A 69 8.07 -9.59 -3.43
CA PRO A 69 9.19 -10.35 -2.87
C PRO A 69 10.37 -9.42 -2.54
N LYS A 70 11.29 -9.89 -1.69
CA LYS A 70 12.41 -9.10 -1.16
C LYS A 70 13.34 -8.52 -2.25
N ASP A 71 13.47 -9.24 -3.35
CA ASP A 71 14.32 -8.92 -4.51
C ASP A 71 13.56 -8.21 -5.65
N ALA A 72 12.29 -7.87 -5.42
CA ALA A 72 11.50 -7.10 -6.37
C ALA A 72 12.18 -5.77 -6.72
N ARG A 73 12.14 -5.46 -8.01
CA ARG A 73 12.51 -4.16 -8.54
C ARG A 73 11.25 -3.33 -8.78
N TRP A 74 11.45 -2.08 -9.14
CA TRP A 74 10.37 -1.13 -9.39
C TRP A 74 9.29 -1.65 -10.36
N ASP A 75 9.71 -2.28 -11.46
CA ASP A 75 8.81 -2.78 -12.51
C ASP A 75 8.36 -4.24 -12.29
N SER A 76 8.67 -4.83 -11.12
CA SER A 76 8.24 -6.19 -10.82
C SER A 76 6.73 -6.24 -10.56
N ALA A 77 6.09 -7.33 -10.97
CA ALA A 77 4.71 -7.61 -10.55
C ALA A 77 4.68 -8.04 -9.06
N PRO A 78 3.59 -7.73 -8.33
CA PRO A 78 3.43 -8.22 -6.97
C PRO A 78 3.21 -9.74 -6.96
N ALA A 79 3.75 -10.41 -5.94
CA ALA A 79 3.48 -11.83 -5.69
C ALA A 79 2.06 -12.07 -5.15
N PHE A 80 1.44 -11.04 -4.59
CA PHE A 80 0.05 -11.04 -4.15
C PHE A 80 -0.52 -9.64 -4.27
N ILE A 81 -1.73 -9.54 -4.79
CA ILE A 81 -2.47 -8.28 -4.84
C ILE A 81 -3.97 -8.57 -4.68
N ASP A 82 -4.61 -7.88 -3.75
CA ASP A 82 -6.04 -8.05 -3.48
C ASP A 82 -6.65 -6.84 -2.76
N GLY A 83 -7.97 -6.77 -2.71
CA GLY A 83 -8.74 -5.77 -1.98
C GLY A 83 -10.24 -6.11 -1.90
N PRO A 84 -11.03 -5.42 -1.05
CA PRO A 84 -10.61 -4.38 -0.11
C PRO A 84 -9.74 -4.95 1.01
N VAL A 85 -8.88 -4.15 1.65
CA VAL A 85 -7.89 -4.61 2.64
C VAL A 85 -8.55 -5.39 3.79
N VAL A 86 -9.74 -4.97 4.22
CA VAL A 86 -10.49 -5.66 5.29
C VAL A 86 -10.81 -7.13 4.95
N HIS A 87 -10.99 -7.46 3.66
CA HIS A 87 -11.23 -8.82 3.20
C HIS A 87 -9.93 -9.53 2.82
N ALA A 88 -8.96 -8.80 2.26
CA ALA A 88 -7.67 -9.35 1.83
C ALA A 88 -6.71 -9.68 2.99
N THR A 89 -6.91 -9.12 4.19
CA THR A 89 -5.96 -9.22 5.31
C THR A 89 -5.55 -10.66 5.67
N PRO A 90 -6.46 -11.65 5.78
CA PRO A 90 -6.08 -13.03 6.11
C PRO A 90 -5.12 -13.64 5.08
N ASP A 91 -5.43 -13.49 3.79
CA ASP A 91 -4.59 -14.03 2.71
C ASP A 91 -3.28 -13.26 2.54
N ALA A 92 -3.31 -11.95 2.71
CA ALA A 92 -2.12 -11.11 2.72
C ALA A 92 -1.14 -11.55 3.84
N ALA A 93 -1.65 -11.82 5.05
CA ALA A 93 -0.83 -12.27 6.17
C ALA A 93 -0.21 -13.66 5.92
N ARG A 94 -0.97 -14.57 5.31
CA ARG A 94 -0.48 -15.89 4.88
C ARG A 94 0.64 -15.75 3.86
N GLN A 95 0.41 -15.00 2.79
CA GLN A 95 1.42 -14.75 1.76
C GLN A 95 2.70 -14.13 2.33
N LEU A 96 2.56 -13.11 3.19
CA LEU A 96 3.71 -12.44 3.80
C LEU A 96 4.54 -13.43 4.64
N SER A 97 3.88 -14.34 5.35
CA SER A 97 4.53 -15.38 6.15
C SER A 97 5.28 -16.40 5.28
N GLU A 98 4.71 -16.81 4.15
CA GLU A 98 5.33 -17.74 3.20
C GLU A 98 6.59 -17.13 2.56
N LEU A 99 6.48 -15.90 2.05
CA LEU A 99 7.61 -15.18 1.44
C LEU A 99 8.74 -14.91 2.44
N SER A 100 8.40 -14.65 3.70
CA SER A 100 9.40 -14.44 4.77
C SER A 100 10.14 -15.72 5.14
N ARG A 101 9.53 -16.91 4.94
CA ARG A 101 10.16 -18.21 5.24
C ARG A 101 11.05 -18.71 4.11
N GLY A 102 10.67 -18.48 2.85
CA GLY A 102 11.43 -18.90 1.66
C GLY A 102 12.70 -18.09 1.39
N SER A 103 12.99 -17.07 2.19
CA SER A 103 14.17 -16.20 2.05
C SER A 103 15.36 -16.59 2.96
N ARG A 104 15.37 -17.83 3.46
CA ARG A 104 16.49 -18.44 4.22
C ARG A 104 17.34 -19.33 3.34
#